data_AF-A0A2S0RC37-F1
#
_entry.id   AF-A0A2S0RC37-F1
#
_cell.length_a   1.000
_cell.length_b   1.000
_cell.length_c   1.000
_cell.angle_alpha   90.00
_cell.angle_beta   90.00
_cell.angle_gamma   90.00
#
_symmetry.space_group_name_H-M   'P 1'
#
loop_
_entity.id
_entity.type
_entity.pdbx_description
1 polymer ?
#
loop_
_entity_poly.entity_id
_entity_poly.type
_entity_poly.pdbx_seq_one_letter_code
_entity_poly.pdbx_strand_id
1 'polypeptide(L)'
;MKTTSFHRHRSRRQRLYRILRRTLCIALLGSIMSCSIQNQTDKSDFKAMPEDFSARFYDKPDTLKYHQDNRIHTRSFVKDFAGNENIDFSKPIRITIHNTALFLDFDDTYGKKHVLQFCGQRRRNRFVFYTSTLYLPNDREILVEKHQVGEGMFLLLGGGSSSKSNYQFKILQDE
;
A
#
# COMPACT_ATOMS: atom_id res chain seq x y z
N MET A 1 14.17 0.76 -73.98
CA MET A 1 14.97 1.15 -72.79
C MET A 1 14.04 1.67 -71.70
N LYS A 2 13.73 0.86 -70.66
CA LYS A 2 13.10 1.28 -69.38
C LYS A 2 13.05 0.07 -68.43
N THR A 3 14.20 -0.32 -67.90
CA THR A 3 14.32 -1.42 -66.92
C THR A 3 15.30 -1.04 -65.80
N THR A 4 15.09 0.13 -65.19
CA THR A 4 15.89 0.58 -64.04
C THR A 4 15.04 1.02 -62.83
N SER A 5 13.70 1.06 -62.92
CA SER A 5 12.85 1.53 -61.82
C SER A 5 12.46 0.44 -60.81
N PHE A 6 12.44 -0.83 -61.21
CA PHE A 6 11.87 -1.90 -60.37
C PHE A 6 12.80 -2.36 -59.23
N HIS A 7 14.12 -2.25 -59.39
CA HIS A 7 15.08 -2.76 -58.41
C HIS A 7 15.30 -1.81 -57.21
N ARG A 8 15.03 -0.50 -57.37
CA ARG A 8 15.14 0.51 -56.30
C ARG A 8 14.03 0.40 -55.25
N HIS A 9 12.85 -0.09 -55.64
CA HIS A 9 11.67 -0.10 -54.77
C HIS A 9 11.71 -1.19 -53.69
N ARG A 10 12.33 -2.35 -53.99
CA ARG A 10 12.46 -3.49 -53.07
C ARG A 10 13.48 -3.22 -51.95
N SER A 11 14.56 -2.51 -52.27
CA SER A 11 15.62 -2.08 -51.35
C SER A 11 15.14 -1.05 -50.31
N ARG A 12 14.29 -0.09 -50.71
CA ARG A 12 13.74 0.94 -49.81
C ARG A 12 12.76 0.35 -48.78
N ARG A 13 11.89 -0.59 -49.17
CA ARG A 13 10.94 -1.25 -48.25
C ARG A 13 11.65 -2.06 -47.16
N GLN A 14 12.73 -2.77 -47.51
CA GLN A 14 13.51 -3.53 -46.53
C GLN A 14 14.27 -2.63 -45.54
N ARG A 15 14.79 -1.48 -45.97
CA ARG A 15 15.39 -0.48 -45.07
C ARG A 15 14.36 0.16 -44.15
N LEU A 16 13.18 0.53 -44.68
CA LEU A 16 12.08 1.08 -43.88
C LEU A 16 11.62 0.09 -42.80
N TYR A 17 11.41 -1.18 -43.15
CA TYR A 17 11.04 -2.22 -42.18
C TYR A 17 12.10 -2.40 -41.09
N ARG A 18 13.39 -2.32 -41.44
CA ARG A 18 14.51 -2.40 -40.49
C ARG A 18 14.55 -1.20 -39.53
N ILE A 19 14.25 0.00 -40.05
CA ILE A 19 14.17 1.24 -39.25
C ILE A 19 12.95 1.16 -38.33
N LEU A 20 11.77 0.83 -38.86
CA LEU A 20 10.53 0.71 -38.07
C LEU A 20 10.67 -0.30 -36.94
N ARG A 21 11.29 -1.47 -37.22
CA ARG A 21 11.55 -2.51 -36.22
C ARG A 21 12.51 -2.02 -35.13
N ARG A 22 13.56 -1.28 -35.48
CA ARG A 22 14.49 -0.70 -34.50
C ARG A 22 13.81 0.36 -33.62
N THR A 23 13.01 1.25 -34.22
CA THR A 23 12.28 2.28 -33.47
C THR A 23 11.25 1.67 -32.53
N LEU A 24 10.56 0.59 -32.95
CA LEU A 24 9.62 -0.14 -32.10
C LEU A 24 10.32 -0.81 -30.91
N CYS A 25 11.50 -1.43 -31.13
CA CYS A 25 12.28 -2.01 -30.03
C CYS A 25 12.79 -0.95 -29.04
N ILE A 26 13.19 0.23 -29.53
CA ILE A 26 13.63 1.33 -28.65
C ILE A 26 12.46 1.90 -27.86
N ALA A 27 11.29 2.06 -28.48
CA ALA A 27 10.07 2.49 -27.78
C ALA A 27 9.62 1.47 -26.72
N LEU A 28 9.73 0.17 -27.01
CA LEU A 28 9.46 -0.90 -26.05
C LEU A 28 10.48 -0.93 -24.90
N LEU A 29 11.76 -0.61 -25.14
CA LEU A 29 12.77 -0.50 -24.08
C LEU A 29 12.53 0.74 -23.20
N GLY A 30 12.13 1.86 -23.79
CA GLY A 30 11.78 3.08 -23.06
C GLY A 30 10.58 2.92 -22.14
N SER A 31 9.57 2.14 -22.54
CA SER A 31 8.40 1.88 -21.70
C SER A 31 8.68 0.98 -20.49
N ILE A 32 9.72 0.13 -20.54
CA ILE A 32 10.11 -0.72 -19.40
C ILE A 32 10.82 0.09 -18.31
N MET A 33 11.49 1.19 -18.66
CA MET A 33 12.24 2.03 -17.70
C MET A 33 11.36 3.07 -16.97
N SER A 34 10.11 3.27 -17.39
CA SER A 34 9.23 4.31 -16.84
C SER A 34 8.51 3.94 -15.54
N CYS A 35 8.71 2.74 -15.01
CA CYS A 35 7.93 2.21 -13.89
C CYS A 35 8.81 1.77 -12.73
N SER A 36 9.53 2.69 -12.05
CA SER A 36 9.88 2.46 -10.64
C SER A 36 10.45 3.71 -9.96
N ILE A 37 9.65 4.77 -9.79
CA ILE A 37 9.92 5.70 -8.69
C ILE A 37 9.32 5.06 -7.44
N GLN A 38 9.97 4.00 -6.93
CA GLN A 38 9.72 3.53 -5.59
C GLN A 38 10.49 4.46 -4.66
N ASN A 39 9.82 5.45 -4.08
CA ASN A 39 10.30 6.08 -2.85
C ASN A 39 10.30 5.01 -1.75
N GLN A 40 11.31 4.15 -1.75
CA GLN A 40 11.62 3.28 -0.62
C GLN A 40 12.22 4.20 0.44
N THR A 41 11.39 4.62 1.39
CA THR A 41 11.91 4.99 2.71
C THR A 41 12.71 3.77 3.18
N ASP A 42 14.01 3.93 3.39
CA ASP A 42 14.82 2.84 3.90
C ASP A 42 14.30 2.46 5.28
N LYS A 43 13.91 1.20 5.44
CA LYS A 43 13.38 0.63 6.69
C LYS A 43 14.29 -0.43 7.26
N SER A 44 15.51 -0.54 6.72
CA SER A 44 16.50 -1.49 7.22
C SER A 44 16.82 -1.26 8.70
N ASP A 45 16.73 -0.01 9.16
CA ASP A 45 16.96 0.40 10.54
C ASP A 45 15.78 0.14 11.50
N PHE A 46 14.62 -0.29 11.00
CA PHE A 46 13.47 -0.57 11.84
C PHE A 46 13.71 -1.80 12.72
N LYS A 47 13.18 -1.75 13.95
CA LYS A 47 13.34 -2.82 14.92
C LYS A 47 12.69 -4.10 14.43
N ALA A 48 13.30 -5.24 14.79
CA ALA A 48 12.71 -6.55 14.60
C ALA A 48 11.32 -6.62 15.26
N MET A 49 10.35 -7.22 14.57
CA MET A 49 9.02 -7.43 15.14
C MET A 49 9.10 -8.56 16.18
N PRO A 50 8.79 -8.33 17.47
CA PRO A 50 8.89 -9.38 18.49
C PRO A 50 7.84 -10.49 18.26
N GLU A 51 8.09 -11.65 18.86
CA GLU A 51 7.17 -12.81 18.81
C GLU A 51 5.84 -12.50 19.49
N ASP A 52 5.94 -11.92 20.68
CA ASP A 52 4.83 -11.34 21.40
C ASP A 52 5.00 -9.84 21.47
N PHE A 53 3.97 -9.13 20.99
CA PHE A 53 3.91 -7.68 21.01
C PHE A 53 2.60 -7.27 21.64
N SER A 54 2.63 -6.29 22.54
CA SER A 54 1.41 -5.62 22.98
C SER A 54 1.70 -4.14 23.17
N ALA A 55 0.81 -3.31 22.69
CA ALA A 55 0.92 -1.86 22.82
C ALA A 55 -0.46 -1.23 22.85
N ARG A 56 -0.53 -0.04 23.44
CA ARG A 56 -1.73 0.80 23.45
C ARG A 56 -1.45 2.09 22.69
N PHE A 57 -2.41 2.59 21.94
CA PHE A 57 -2.29 3.86 21.23
C PHE A 57 -3.65 4.52 21.04
N TYR A 58 -3.67 5.84 20.82
CA TYR A 58 -4.88 6.55 20.42
C TYR A 58 -4.96 6.62 18.90
N ASP A 59 -6.07 6.11 18.34
CA ASP A 59 -6.43 6.38 16.94
C ASP A 59 -7.11 7.74 16.86
N LYS A 60 -6.71 8.54 15.87
CA LYS A 60 -7.27 9.88 15.65
C LYS A 60 -8.03 9.84 14.34
N PRO A 61 -9.35 10.09 14.34
CA PRO A 61 -10.11 10.21 13.11
C PRO A 61 -9.68 11.48 12.37
N ASP A 62 -9.08 11.31 11.20
CA ASP A 62 -8.74 12.41 10.31
C ASP A 62 -9.96 12.81 9.47
N THR A 63 -10.34 14.08 9.50
CA THR A 63 -11.44 14.59 8.67
C THR A 63 -10.99 14.69 7.21
N LEU A 64 -11.61 13.89 6.34
CA LEU A 64 -11.47 13.98 4.90
C LEU A 64 -12.38 15.10 4.38
N LYS A 65 -11.78 16.17 3.86
CA LYS A 65 -12.51 17.23 3.15
C LYS A 65 -12.88 16.74 1.76
N TYR A 66 -14.11 16.28 1.58
CA TYR A 66 -14.69 16.05 0.25
C TYR A 66 -15.47 17.29 -0.18
N HIS A 67 -15.20 17.79 -1.39
CA HIS A 67 -15.83 19.00 -1.93
C HIS A 67 -17.20 18.75 -2.57
N GLN A 68 -17.68 17.50 -2.61
CA GLN A 68 -18.83 17.10 -3.44
C GLN A 68 -20.08 16.68 -2.65
N ASP A 69 -19.92 16.33 -1.38
CA ASP A 69 -21.03 15.94 -0.51
C ASP A 69 -20.90 16.74 0.79
N ASN A 70 -21.97 17.35 1.28
CA ASN A 70 -21.98 18.08 2.56
C ASN A 70 -21.79 17.16 3.79
N ARG A 71 -21.27 15.94 3.58
CA ARG A 71 -21.02 14.93 4.59
C ARG A 71 -19.56 14.97 5.00
N ILE A 72 -19.33 15.02 6.31
CA ILE A 72 -17.99 14.93 6.88
C ILE A 72 -17.58 13.46 6.88
N HIS A 73 -16.62 13.10 6.04
CA HIS A 73 -16.01 11.77 6.08
C HIS A 73 -14.82 11.79 7.03
N THR A 74 -14.69 10.76 7.86
CA THR A 74 -13.54 10.59 8.76
C THR A 74 -12.82 9.29 8.45
N ARG A 75 -11.49 9.35 8.46
CA ARG A 75 -10.58 8.23 8.23
C ARG A 75 -9.92 7.85 9.55
N SER A 76 -10.01 6.60 9.96
CA SER A 76 -9.34 6.08 11.16
C SER A 76 -8.80 4.69 10.85
N PHE A 77 -7.70 4.31 11.50
CA PHE A 77 -7.15 2.98 11.33
C PHE A 77 -8.14 1.91 11.76
N VAL A 78 -8.75 2.01 12.94
CA VAL A 78 -9.69 0.98 13.42
C VAL A 78 -11.00 0.99 12.63
N LYS A 79 -11.51 2.18 12.26
CA LYS A 79 -12.73 2.32 11.45
C LYS A 79 -12.58 1.61 10.09
N ASP A 80 -11.40 1.69 9.49
CA ASP A 80 -11.08 1.04 8.21
C ASP A 80 -11.21 -0.49 8.25
N PHE A 81 -11.09 -1.13 9.43
CA PHE A 81 -11.20 -2.60 9.57
C PHE A 81 -12.46 -3.05 10.29
N ALA A 82 -12.98 -2.27 11.24
CA ALA A 82 -14.14 -2.65 12.05
C ALA A 82 -15.45 -2.57 11.28
N GLY A 83 -15.55 -1.72 10.25
CA GLY A 83 -16.82 -1.40 9.60
C GLY A 83 -17.86 -0.81 10.57
N ASN A 84 -17.43 -0.39 11.77
CA ASN A 84 -18.26 0.14 12.83
C ASN A 84 -18.03 1.65 12.95
N GLU A 85 -19.10 2.41 13.00
CA GLU A 85 -19.04 3.88 13.14
C GLU A 85 -18.98 4.33 14.60
N ASN A 86 -19.35 3.46 15.54
CA ASN A 86 -19.51 3.78 16.95
C ASN A 86 -18.25 3.54 17.79
N ILE A 87 -17.05 3.67 17.22
CA ILE A 87 -15.79 3.45 17.95
C ILE A 87 -15.59 4.59 18.97
N ASP A 88 -15.28 4.24 20.22
CA ASP A 88 -14.94 5.23 21.26
C ASP A 88 -13.46 5.64 21.16
N PHE A 89 -13.20 6.68 20.36
CA PHE A 89 -11.85 7.25 20.17
C PHE A 89 -11.30 7.98 21.40
N SER A 90 -12.09 8.15 22.47
CA SER A 90 -11.59 8.73 23.74
C SER A 90 -10.73 7.74 24.53
N LYS A 91 -10.80 6.45 24.19
CA LYS A 91 -10.05 5.36 24.82
C LYS A 91 -8.94 4.84 23.92
N PRO A 92 -7.84 4.35 24.50
CA PRO A 92 -6.77 3.76 23.73
C PRO A 92 -7.19 2.41 23.15
N ILE A 93 -6.74 2.15 21.93
CA ILE A 93 -6.83 0.84 21.28
C ILE A 93 -5.63 0.02 21.69
N ARG A 94 -5.87 -1.25 22.02
CA ARG A 94 -4.80 -2.21 22.27
C ARG A 94 -4.56 -3.02 21.01
N ILE A 95 -3.30 -3.10 20.60
CA ILE A 95 -2.85 -3.99 19.55
C ILE A 95 -1.98 -5.07 20.18
N THR A 96 -2.28 -6.31 19.86
CA THR A 96 -1.52 -7.46 20.35
C THR A 96 -1.15 -8.34 19.18
N ILE A 97 0.11 -8.77 19.09
CA ILE A 97 0.55 -9.82 18.17
C ILE A 97 0.98 -10.99 19.03
N HIS A 98 0.42 -12.15 18.72
CA HIS A 98 0.79 -13.41 19.36
C HIS A 98 0.82 -14.48 18.27
N ASN A 99 1.94 -15.19 18.16
CA ASN A 99 2.20 -16.17 17.10
C ASN A 99 2.03 -15.56 15.69
N THR A 100 0.98 -16.00 14.97
CA THR A 100 0.62 -15.62 13.60
C THR A 100 -0.67 -14.80 13.54
N ALA A 101 -1.12 -14.26 14.67
CA ALA A 101 -2.35 -13.48 14.76
C ALA A 101 -2.07 -12.10 15.35
N LEU A 102 -2.78 -11.11 14.80
CA LEU A 102 -2.86 -9.75 15.32
C LEU A 102 -4.28 -9.52 15.83
N PHE A 103 -4.38 -8.95 17.03
CA PHE A 103 -5.61 -8.60 17.71
C PHE A 103 -5.69 -7.09 17.88
N LEU A 104 -6.86 -6.51 17.58
CA LEU A 104 -7.19 -5.12 17.90
C LEU A 104 -8.35 -5.12 18.89
N ASP A 105 -8.09 -4.68 20.11
CA ASP A 105 -9.09 -4.53 21.15
C ASP A 105 -9.47 -3.06 21.31
N PHE A 106 -10.76 -2.76 21.31
CA PHE A 106 -11.29 -1.41 21.49
C PHE A 106 -12.71 -1.43 22.04
N ASP A 107 -13.14 -0.28 22.57
CA ASP A 107 -14.50 -0.08 23.07
C ASP A 107 -15.33 0.69 22.04
N ASP A 108 -16.63 0.43 22.00
CA ASP A 108 -17.59 1.32 21.35
C ASP A 108 -18.12 2.39 22.31
N THR A 109 -18.83 3.37 21.76
CA THR A 109 -19.44 4.48 22.51
C THR A 109 -20.53 4.03 23.48
N TYR A 110 -21.03 2.79 23.36
CA TYR A 110 -21.98 2.18 24.30
C TYR A 110 -21.27 1.38 25.40
N GLY A 111 -19.93 1.35 25.41
CA GLY A 111 -19.13 0.64 26.39
C GLY A 111 -18.97 -0.86 26.13
N LYS A 112 -19.42 -1.37 24.98
CA LYS A 112 -19.19 -2.76 24.58
C LYS A 112 -17.78 -2.91 24.01
N LYS A 113 -17.09 -3.98 24.44
CA LYS A 113 -15.75 -4.33 23.98
C LYS A 113 -15.81 -5.12 22.69
N HIS A 114 -14.93 -4.79 21.75
CA HIS A 114 -14.75 -5.47 20.48
C HIS A 114 -13.32 -5.95 20.36
N VAL A 115 -13.14 -7.12 19.73
CA VAL A 115 -11.83 -7.71 19.43
C VAL A 115 -11.85 -8.14 17.96
N LEU A 116 -11.01 -7.50 17.14
CA LEU A 116 -10.79 -7.93 15.76
C LEU A 116 -9.54 -8.80 15.69
N GLN A 117 -9.63 -9.92 14.99
CA GLN A 117 -8.52 -10.84 14.79
C GLN A 117 -8.14 -10.89 13.31
N PHE A 118 -6.84 -10.76 13.03
CA PHE A 118 -6.27 -10.86 11.70
C PHE A 118 -5.17 -11.93 11.68
N CYS A 119 -5.27 -12.88 10.77
CA CYS A 119 -4.18 -13.80 10.48
C CYS A 119 -3.07 -13.06 9.71
N GLY A 120 -1.83 -13.32 10.07
CA GLY A 120 -0.67 -12.67 9.48
C GLY A 120 0.62 -13.47 9.63
N GLN A 121 1.69 -12.90 9.11
CA GLN A 121 3.02 -13.52 9.12
C GLN A 121 4.08 -12.50 9.51
N ARG A 122 5.00 -12.96 10.37
CA ARG A 122 6.19 -12.19 10.75
C ARG A 122 7.27 -12.33 9.69
N ARG A 123 7.91 -11.21 9.35
CA ARG A 123 9.03 -11.14 8.42
C ARG A 123 10.05 -10.14 8.96
N ARG A 124 11.15 -10.62 9.54
CA ARG A 124 12.28 -9.81 10.06
C ARG A 124 11.82 -8.61 10.94
N ASN A 125 11.63 -7.43 10.34
CA ASN A 125 11.27 -6.17 11.01
C ASN A 125 9.80 -5.76 10.83
N ARG A 126 8.94 -6.66 10.36
CA ARG A 126 7.53 -6.36 10.09
C ARG A 126 6.60 -7.54 10.36
N PHE A 127 5.34 -7.21 10.59
CA PHE A 127 4.22 -8.13 10.60
C PHE A 127 3.29 -7.80 9.42
N VAL A 128 3.01 -8.78 8.56
CA VAL A 128 2.15 -8.59 7.39
C VAL A 128 0.81 -9.27 7.66
N PHE A 129 -0.29 -8.55 7.49
CA PHE A 129 -1.64 -9.05 7.72
C PHE A 129 -2.60 -8.37 6.75
N TYR A 130 -3.55 -9.11 6.19
CA TYR A 130 -4.48 -8.61 5.17
C TYR A 130 -3.73 -7.82 4.07
N THR A 131 -4.24 -6.65 3.66
CA THR A 131 -3.58 -5.71 2.75
C THR A 131 -2.71 -4.68 3.48
N SER A 132 -2.18 -5.04 4.66
CA SER A 132 -1.43 -4.14 5.54
C SER A 132 -0.13 -4.73 6.05
N THR A 133 0.82 -3.83 6.35
CA THR A 133 2.10 -4.17 6.98
C THR A 133 2.35 -3.28 8.19
N LEU A 134 2.60 -3.89 9.33
CA LEU A 134 2.97 -3.23 10.57
C LEU A 134 4.48 -3.29 10.78
N TYR A 135 5.04 -2.15 11.15
CA TYR A 135 6.45 -1.92 11.44
C TYR A 135 6.61 -1.29 12.83
N LEU A 136 7.79 -1.49 13.43
CA LEU A 136 8.24 -0.78 14.63
C LEU A 136 9.43 0.10 14.27
N PRO A 137 9.21 1.40 13.99
CA PRO A 137 10.31 2.34 13.79
C PRO A 137 11.21 2.42 15.03
N ASN A 138 10.63 2.37 16.23
CA ASN A 138 11.30 2.38 17.51
C ASN A 138 10.37 1.82 18.61
N ASP A 139 10.80 1.84 19.88
CA ASP A 139 10.04 1.30 21.03
C ASP A 139 8.86 2.17 21.47
N ARG A 140 8.66 3.33 20.84
CA ARG A 140 7.62 4.29 21.20
C ARG A 140 6.61 4.52 20.08
N GLU A 141 6.78 3.87 18.93
CA GLU A 141 5.97 4.13 17.75
C GLU A 141 5.63 2.87 16.99
N ILE A 142 4.44 2.88 16.38
CA ILE A 142 3.97 1.85 15.46
C ILE A 142 3.64 2.52 14.14
N LEU A 143 4.12 1.94 13.05
CA LEU A 143 3.76 2.34 11.70
C LEU A 143 2.96 1.23 11.03
N VAL A 144 1.74 1.54 10.60
CA VAL A 144 0.92 0.65 9.80
C VAL A 144 0.78 1.19 8.40
N GLU A 145 1.26 0.43 7.42
CA GLU A 145 1.09 0.74 6.01
C GLU A 145 -0.04 -0.10 5.43
N LYS A 146 -1.05 0.56 4.89
CA LYS A 146 -2.13 -0.06 4.12
C LYS A 146 -1.83 0.07 2.64
N HIS A 147 -1.91 -1.05 1.95
CA HIS A 147 -1.74 -1.16 0.51
C HIS A 147 -3.13 -1.32 -0.10
N GLN A 148 -3.56 -0.33 -0.88
CA GLN A 148 -4.72 -0.47 -1.75
C GLN A 148 -4.21 -0.79 -3.13
N VAL A 149 -4.33 -2.06 -3.49
CA VAL A 149 -4.15 -2.53 -4.85
C VAL A 149 -5.54 -2.51 -5.46
N GLY A 150 -5.74 -1.76 -6.55
CA GLY A 150 -6.99 -1.82 -7.29
C GLY A 150 -7.20 -3.23 -7.82
N GLU A 151 -8.00 -4.02 -7.13
CA GLU A 151 -8.39 -5.36 -7.58
C GLU A 151 -9.42 -5.20 -8.69
N GLY A 152 -8.92 -5.24 -9.93
CA GLY A 152 -9.74 -5.19 -11.12
C GLY A 152 -8.93 -4.80 -12.33
N MET A 153 -8.33 -5.79 -13.00
CA MET A 153 -7.85 -5.74 -14.39
C MET A 153 -6.60 -4.85 -14.62
N PHE A 154 -5.44 -5.45 -14.91
CA PHE A 154 -4.42 -4.95 -15.86
C PHE A 154 -3.19 -5.86 -15.87
N LEU A 155 -3.38 -7.15 -16.19
CA LEU A 155 -2.25 -8.05 -16.51
C LEU A 155 -1.76 -7.89 -17.97
N LEU A 156 -2.33 -6.97 -18.76
CA LEU A 156 -1.94 -6.81 -20.18
C LEU A 156 -1.65 -5.37 -20.65
N LEU A 157 -1.97 -4.34 -19.87
CA LEU A 157 -1.58 -2.94 -20.19
C LEU A 157 -1.27 -2.22 -18.88
N GLY A 158 -0.02 -1.81 -18.66
CA GLY A 158 0.39 -1.18 -17.40
C GLY A 158 -0.41 0.08 -17.10
N GLY A 159 -1.21 0.05 -16.04
CA GLY A 159 -2.08 1.16 -15.65
C GLY A 159 -2.88 0.90 -14.38
N GLY A 160 -2.29 0.19 -13.41
CA GLY A 160 -2.92 0.02 -12.10
C GLY A 160 -2.67 1.24 -11.22
N SER A 161 -3.73 1.86 -10.71
CA SER A 161 -3.62 2.79 -9.59
C SER A 161 -3.34 1.98 -8.32
N SER A 162 -2.19 2.21 -7.69
CA SER A 162 -1.92 1.72 -6.34
C SER A 162 -1.87 2.93 -5.42
N SER A 163 -2.66 2.90 -4.36
CA SER A 163 -2.60 3.90 -3.30
C SER A 163 -2.00 3.26 -2.05
N LYS A 164 -1.10 4.00 -1.41
CA LYS A 164 -0.50 3.63 -0.14
C LYS A 164 -0.98 4.61 0.91
N SER A 165 -1.31 4.10 2.09
CA SER A 165 -1.67 4.96 3.22
C SER A 165 -0.91 4.52 4.46
N ASN A 166 -0.35 5.48 5.17
CA ASN A 166 0.47 5.23 6.33
C ASN A 166 -0.23 5.79 7.57
N TYR A 167 -0.30 4.99 8.62
CA TYR A 167 -0.79 5.37 9.92
C TYR A 167 0.38 5.25 10.91
N GLN A 168 0.77 6.34 11.55
CA GLN A 168 1.85 6.34 12.54
C GLN A 168 1.28 6.73 13.90
N PHE A 169 1.51 5.88 14.89
CA PHE A 169 0.97 6.02 16.23
C PHE A 169 2.09 6.07 17.26
N LYS A 170 1.91 6.90 18.28
CA LYS A 170 2.74 6.85 19.49
C LYS A 170 2.17 5.80 20.44
N ILE A 171 3.03 4.91 20.90
CA ILE A 171 2.73 3.91 21.91
C ILE A 171 2.63 4.60 23.27
N LEU A 172 1.56 4.30 23.99
CA LEU A 172 1.41 4.65 25.39
C LEU A 172 2.29 3.71 26.20
N GLN A 173 3.22 4.28 26.96
CA GLN A 173 3.98 3.51 27.93
C GLN A 173 3.08 3.25 29.13
N ASP A 174 3.04 2.01 29.60
CA ASP A 174 2.45 1.69 30.89
C ASP A 174 3.37 2.32 31.95
N GLU A 175 2.87 3.34 32.66
CA GLU A 175 3.50 3.83 33.90
C GLU A 175 3.51 2.76 34.98
#